data_AF-A0A2E5NVP4-F1
#
_entry.id   AF-A0A2E5NVP4-F1
#
_cell.length_a   1.000
_cell.length_b   1.000
_cell.length_c   1.000
_cell.angle_alpha   90.00
_cell.angle_beta   90.00
_cell.angle_gamma   90.00
#
_symmetry.space_group_name_H-M   'P 1'
#
loop_
_entity.id
_entity.type
_entity.pdbx_description
1 polymer ?
#
loop_
_entity_poly.entity_id
_entity_poly.type
_entity_poly.pdbx_seq_one_letter_code
_entity_poly.pdbx_strand_id
1 'polypeptide(L)'
;MAGLDQVPVGLGQDEIVAIMGPNGAGKSTVLKAITGLAPVVAGTIYWNNQELDAETYEMVAQGISFVPQGRGVFTHLSFEQNLEMDGYWRQEVYLRTTLHLE
;
A
#
# COMPACT_ATOMS: atom_id res chain seq x y z
N MET A 1 -9.24 10.11 -21.11
CA MET A 1 -8.87 10.28 -19.69
C MET A 1 -10.11 9.93 -18.89
N ALA A 2 -10.15 8.76 -18.25
CA ALA A 2 -11.31 8.35 -17.45
C ALA A 2 -11.15 8.96 -16.04
N GLY A 3 -12.00 9.93 -15.70
CA GLY A 3 -12.07 10.51 -14.36
C GLY A 3 -12.88 9.61 -13.42
N LEU A 4 -12.56 9.67 -12.14
CA LEU A 4 -13.39 9.09 -11.08
C LEU A 4 -14.42 10.13 -10.64
N ASP A 5 -15.68 9.72 -10.50
CA ASP A 5 -16.72 10.59 -9.95
C ASP A 5 -16.40 10.91 -8.48
N GLN A 6 -16.56 12.18 -8.10
CA GLN A 6 -16.13 12.75 -6.82
C GLN A 6 -17.07 12.34 -5.67
N VAL A 7 -16.96 11.09 -5.21
CA VAL A 7 -17.65 10.59 -4.02
C VAL A 7 -16.67 10.52 -2.85
N PRO A 8 -16.95 11.18 -1.71
CA PRO A 8 -16.11 11.04 -0.54
C PRO A 8 -16.18 9.60 -0.03
N VAL A 9 -15.01 8.99 0.16
CA VAL A 9 -14.85 7.67 0.75
C VAL A 9 -13.99 7.82 1.98
N GLY A 10 -14.43 7.24 3.09
CA GLY A 10 -13.69 7.18 4.34
C GLY A 10 -13.58 5.74 4.81
N LEU A 11 -12.57 5.47 5.61
CA LEU A 11 -12.33 4.20 6.29
C LEU A 11 -11.95 4.51 7.73
N GLY A 12 -12.59 3.81 8.67
CA GLY A 12 -12.25 3.86 10.09
C GLY A 12 -11.06 2.97 10.46
N GLN A 13 -10.61 3.10 11.71
CA GLN A 13 -9.65 2.17 12.29
C GLN A 13 -10.26 0.75 12.29
N ASP A 14 -9.43 -0.24 11.96
CA ASP A 14 -9.78 -1.68 11.91
C ASP A 14 -10.89 -2.06 10.90
N GLU A 15 -11.21 -1.17 9.96
CA GLU A 15 -12.16 -1.45 8.89
C GLU A 15 -11.46 -2.07 7.66
N ILE A 16 -12.21 -2.89 6.92
CA ILE A 16 -11.79 -3.44 5.63
C ILE A 16 -12.75 -2.93 4.57
N VAL A 17 -12.24 -2.14 3.61
CA VAL A 17 -13.02 -1.64 2.47
C VAL A 17 -12.61 -2.35 1.18
N ALA A 18 -13.61 -2.72 0.39
CA ALA A 18 -13.41 -3.29 -0.95
C ALA A 18 -13.86 -2.30 -2.03
N ILE A 19 -13.01 -2.06 -3.02
CA ILE A 19 -13.35 -1.26 -4.21
C ILE A 19 -13.78 -2.20 -5.33
N MET A 20 -15.03 -2.08 -5.78
CA MET A 20 -15.61 -2.93 -6.82
C MET A 20 -15.91 -2.14 -8.10
N GLY A 21 -15.89 -2.82 -9.25
CA GLY A 21 -16.18 -2.23 -10.56
C GLY A 21 -15.53 -3.01 -11.71
N PRO A 22 -15.93 -2.77 -12.97
CA PRO A 22 -15.39 -3.48 -14.14
C PRO A 22 -13.90 -3.20 -14.36
N ASN A 23 -13.25 -3.99 -15.21
CA ASN A 23 -11.90 -3.71 -15.66
C ASN A 23 -11.84 -2.35 -16.36
N GLY A 24 -10.84 -1.53 -16.03
CA GLY A 24 -10.73 -0.16 -16.53
C GLY A 24 -11.50 0.90 -15.73
N ALA A 25 -12.29 0.53 -14.72
CA ALA A 25 -13.01 1.49 -13.87
C ALA A 25 -12.11 2.34 -12.94
N GLY A 26 -10.78 2.19 -13.01
CA GLY A 26 -9.85 3.00 -12.22
C GLY A 26 -9.50 2.47 -10.82
N LYS A 27 -9.93 1.27 -10.42
CA LYS A 27 -9.64 0.69 -9.09
C LYS A 27 -8.15 0.71 -8.71
N SER A 28 -7.30 0.14 -9.57
CA SER A 28 -5.86 0.13 -9.34
C SER A 28 -5.25 1.54 -9.42
N THR A 29 -5.87 2.46 -10.15
CA THR A 29 -5.47 3.87 -10.21
C THR A 29 -5.76 4.57 -8.88
N VAL A 30 -6.92 4.32 -8.26
CA VAL A 30 -7.26 4.83 -6.92
C VAL A 30 -6.23 4.36 -5.90
N LEU A 31 -5.96 3.04 -5.85
CA LEU A 31 -5.00 2.50 -4.89
C LEU A 31 -3.60 3.09 -5.09
N LYS A 32 -3.15 3.22 -6.34
CA LYS A 32 -1.86 3.87 -6.65
C LYS A 32 -1.83 5.34 -6.26
N ALA A 33 -2.93 6.07 -6.45
CA ALA A 33 -3.03 7.48 -6.08
C ALA A 33 -2.95 7.66 -4.55
N ILE A 34 -3.64 6.81 -3.79
CA ILE A 34 -3.59 6.80 -2.31
C ILE A 34 -2.15 6.61 -1.82
N THR A 35 -1.38 5.75 -2.48
CA THR A 35 -0.02 5.40 -2.07
C THR A 35 1.07 6.20 -2.80
N GLY A 36 0.73 7.34 -3.42
CA GLY A 36 1.68 8.23 -4.10
C GLY A 36 2.29 7.69 -5.41
N LEU A 37 1.86 6.52 -5.90
CA LEU A 37 2.35 5.89 -7.13
C LEU A 37 1.68 6.39 -8.41
N ALA A 38 0.64 7.23 -8.29
CA ALA A 38 -0.01 7.91 -9.40
C ALA A 38 -0.40 9.34 -8.97
N PRO A 39 -0.32 10.34 -9.85
CA PRO A 39 -0.65 11.71 -9.50
C PRO A 39 -2.14 11.87 -9.20
N VAL A 40 -2.45 12.65 -8.17
CA VAL A 40 -3.82 13.10 -7.86
C VAL A 40 -4.05 14.41 -8.62
N VAL A 41 -5.00 14.40 -9.57
CA VAL A 41 -5.29 15.58 -10.41
C VAL A 41 -6.29 16.52 -9.73
N ALA A 42 -7.14 16.00 -8.84
CA ALA A 42 -8.13 16.75 -8.09
C ALA A 42 -8.56 15.98 -6.82
N GLY A 43 -9.01 16.71 -5.80
CA GLY A 43 -9.38 16.17 -4.50
C GLY A 43 -8.20 16.11 -3.54
N THR A 44 -8.46 15.61 -2.32
CA THR A 44 -7.49 15.54 -1.23
C THR A 44 -7.61 14.18 -0.56
N ILE A 45 -6.46 13.60 -0.16
CA ILE A 45 -6.39 12.36 0.61
C ILE A 45 -6.04 12.72 2.04
N TYR A 46 -6.71 12.09 3.00
CA TYR A 46 -6.43 12.27 4.42
C TYR A 46 -6.00 10.96 5.06
N TRP A 47 -4.99 11.02 5.92
CA TRP A 47 -4.54 9.93 6.78
C TRP A 47 -4.46 10.44 8.22
N ASN A 48 -5.09 9.74 9.18
CA ASN A 48 -5.15 10.17 10.58
C ASN A 48 -5.59 11.65 10.77
N ASN A 49 -6.62 12.06 10.02
CA ASN A 49 -7.17 13.43 10.00
C ASN A 49 -6.18 14.52 9.55
N GLN A 50 -5.09 14.15 8.90
CA GLN A 50 -4.13 15.07 8.29
C GLN A 50 -4.12 14.85 6.77
N GLU A 51 -3.94 15.93 6.02
CA GLU A 51 -3.75 15.82 4.57
C GLU A 51 -2.48 15.00 4.29
N LEU A 52 -2.60 13.99 3.44
CA LEU A 52 -1.49 13.12 3.08
C LEU A 52 -0.63 13.80 2.01
N ASP A 53 0.38 14.52 2.48
CA ASP A 53 1.41 15.16 1.67
C ASP A 53 2.78 14.57 2.06
N ALA A 54 3.10 13.42 1.48
CA ALA A 54 4.33 12.69 1.77
C ALA A 54 4.83 11.97 0.51
N GLU A 55 6.15 11.80 0.40
CA GLU A 55 6.72 10.97 -0.65
C GLU A 55 6.38 9.50 -0.41
N THR A 56 6.25 8.71 -1.49
CA THR A 56 5.84 7.29 -1.39
C THR A 56 6.71 6.49 -0.41
N TYR A 57 8.01 6.76 -0.35
CA TYR A 57 8.93 6.04 0.54
C TYR A 57 8.77 6.43 2.02
N GLU A 58 8.25 7.62 2.32
CA GLU A 58 8.00 8.10 3.68
C GLU A 58 6.69 7.51 4.25
N MET A 59 5.73 7.23 3.36
CA MET A 59 4.43 6.65 3.73
C MET A 59 4.54 5.30 4.44
N VAL A 60 5.57 4.51 4.12
CA VAL A 60 5.81 3.19 4.76
C VAL A 60 6.06 3.34 6.26
N ALA A 61 6.81 4.36 6.67
CA ALA A 61 7.06 4.66 8.08
C ALA A 61 5.78 5.11 8.81
N GLN A 62 4.78 5.60 8.08
CA GLN A 62 3.47 6.00 8.60
C GLN A 62 2.45 4.84 8.64
N GLY A 63 2.86 3.63 8.23
CA GLY A 63 2.02 2.43 8.21
C GLY A 63 1.20 2.25 6.94
N ILE A 64 1.47 3.01 5.88
CA ILE A 64 0.78 2.90 4.59
C ILE A 64 1.66 2.09 3.63
N SER A 65 1.13 1.01 3.07
CA SER A 65 1.85 0.16 2.10
C SER A 65 0.97 -0.24 0.92
N PHE A 66 1.61 -0.55 -0.21
CA PHE A 66 0.95 -0.98 -1.43
C PHE A 66 1.42 -2.38 -1.83
N VAL A 67 0.49 -3.32 -1.93
CA VAL A 67 0.77 -4.65 -2.50
C VAL A 67 0.31 -4.66 -3.95
N PRO A 68 1.24 -4.68 -4.93
CA PRO A 68 0.88 -4.67 -6.35
C PRO A 68 0.23 -5.97 -6.79
N GLN A 69 -0.57 -5.88 -7.86
CA GLN A 69 -1.09 -7.07 -8.52
C GLN A 69 0.04 -7.87 -9.18
N GLY A 70 0.00 -9.20 -9.09
CA GLY A 70 0.99 -10.08 -9.70
C GLY A 70 2.01 -10.64 -8.70
N ARG A 71 3.15 -11.11 -9.21
CA ARG A 71 4.24 -11.68 -8.40
C ARG A 71 5.36 -10.65 -8.26
N GLY A 72 5.59 -10.17 -7.04
CA GLY A 72 6.69 -9.26 -6.69
C GLY A 72 7.85 -9.98 -6.00
N VAL A 73 8.28 -11.14 -6.52
CA VAL A 73 9.36 -11.95 -5.94
C VAL A 73 10.65 -11.74 -6.73
N PHE A 74 11.74 -11.44 -6.03
CA PHE A 74 13.08 -11.36 -6.61
C PHE A 74 13.64 -12.76 -6.76
N THR A 75 13.53 -13.33 -7.96
CA THR A 75 13.91 -14.72 -8.26
C THR A 75 15.41 -15.02 -8.11
N HIS A 76 16.25 -13.98 -8.04
CA HIS A 76 17.69 -14.11 -7.87
C HIS A 76 18.11 -14.03 -6.39
N LEU A 77 17.17 -13.81 -5.48
CA LEU A 77 17.39 -13.72 -4.04
C LEU A 77 16.87 -14.98 -3.35
N SER A 78 17.47 -15.32 -2.20
CA SER A 78 16.94 -16.38 -1.34
C SER A 78 15.57 -16.00 -0.77
N PHE A 79 14.90 -16.96 -0.15
CA PHE A 79 13.64 -16.71 0.56
C PHE A 79 13.82 -15.65 1.66
N GLU A 80 14.88 -15.79 2.46
CA GLU A 80 15.23 -14.88 3.54
C GLU A 80 15.49 -13.46 3.00
N GLN A 81 16.27 -13.36 1.93
CA GLN A 81 16.57 -12.07 1.30
C GLN A 81 15.32 -11.39 0.72
N ASN A 82 14.37 -12.16 0.18
CA ASN A 82 13.08 -11.60 -0.24
C ASN A 82 12.27 -11.05 0.94
N LEU A 83 12.31 -11.71 2.10
CA LEU A 83 11.62 -11.24 3.31
C LEU A 83 12.31 -10.02 3.96
N GLU A 84 13.64 -9.98 3.97
CA GLU A 84 14.41 -8.84 4.47
C GLU A 84 14.10 -7.56 3.69
N MET A 85 13.86 -7.67 2.38
CA MET A 85 13.47 -6.53 1.55
C MET A 85 12.11 -5.95 1.93
N ASP A 86 11.15 -6.78 2.33
CA ASP A 86 9.81 -6.33 2.78
C ASP A 86 9.89 -5.64 4.16
N GLY A 87 10.72 -6.19 5.05
CA GLY A 87 10.90 -5.72 6.42
C GLY A 87 11.99 -4.67 6.61
N TYR A 88 12.64 -4.15 5.56
CA TYR A 88 13.84 -3.29 5.69
C TYR A 88 13.62 -2.06 6.60
N TRP A 89 12.42 -1.50 6.61
CA TRP A 89 12.04 -0.37 7.47
C TRP A 89 11.82 -0.74 8.94
N ARG A 90 11.64 -2.04 9.24
CA ARG A 90 11.28 -2.57 10.56
C ARG A 90 12.39 -3.51 11.04
N GLN A 91 13.37 -2.95 11.76
CA GLN A 91 14.54 -3.70 12.27
C GLN A 91 14.20 -4.89 13.19
N GLU A 92 12.94 -5.09 13.60
CA GLU A 92 12.53 -6.08 14.60
C GLU A 92 11.94 -7.40 14.06
N VAL A 93 11.72 -7.55 12.74
CA VAL A 93 10.90 -8.68 12.24
C VAL A 93 11.63 -10.03 12.24
N TYR A 94 12.95 -10.07 12.43
CA TYR A 94 13.72 -11.31 12.26
C TYR A 94 13.86 -12.23 13.50
N LEU A 95 13.33 -11.86 14.67
CA LEU A 95 13.62 -12.61 15.91
C LEU A 95 12.51 -13.57 16.39
N ARG A 96 11.36 -13.71 15.71
CA ARG A 96 10.25 -14.52 16.26
C ARG A 96 9.79 -15.76 15.47
N THR A 97 10.16 -15.94 14.21
CA THR A 97 9.57 -17.04 13.40
C THR A 97 10.45 -18.29 13.29
N THR A 98 11.71 -18.25 13.75
CA THR A 98 12.63 -19.41 13.71
C THR A 98 12.42 -20.44 14.85
N LEU A 99 11.44 -20.28 15.74
CA LEU A 99 11.29 -21.15 16.93
C LEU A 99 10.00 -21.97 17.05
N HIS A 100 9.15 -22.09 16.02
CA HIS A 100 7.96 -22.96 16.10
C HIS A 100 7.68 -23.78 14.82
N LEU A 101 8.73 -24.28 14.17
CA LEU A 101 8.61 -25.45 13.28
C LEU A 101 9.32 -26.64 13.95
N GLU A 102 8.64 -27.23 14.93
CA GLU A 102 8.75 -28.66 15.25
C GLU A 102 7.51 -29.37 14.71
#